data_AF-A0A6J8ATC9-F1
#
_entry.id   AF-A0A6J8ATC9-F1
#
_cell.length_a   1.000
_cell.length_b   1.000
_cell.length_c   1.000
_cell.angle_alpha   90.00
_cell.angle_beta   90.00
_cell.angle_gamma   90.00
#
_symmetry.space_group_name_H-M   'P 1'
#
loop_
_entity.id
_entity.type
_entity.pdbx_description
1 polymer ?
#
loop_
_entity_poly.entity_id
_entity_poly.type
_entity_poly.pdbx_seq_one_letter_code
_entity_poly.pdbx_strand_id
1 'polypeptide(L)'
;MEINRKIQHGNNRVKGEVSKVRDEVRSEIDSLKDNFKKLDKSYAEIISNDRNTKDKDQSSQTHNNVIKNLAVDPKENSCDTGAVLKAKVETLVKDGLKLTNLNINKAVRKVSLHRDMENTRKPNIIFVEVDNLDNKRAIIKAKAVLRNTNKYRDVFIENNIPREKRMLDFNNRTPCNGAQPGSFSPNHIPDYSVLCWEFETNFDTTNEISSINLSHGAHNSMNQQKNTHVSYDEKNIPNDWMTNNDILNKINMCINNIQCSKGRQFEVDKLYDNFVEILHSEMNDKLESKFKVLNSTNNRKRRIKKPWWNDELTNKWNNVCTAERDYVTCKQGSLKQQLRKHFVDKRKDFDKLTQKASILVPLPGRAG
;
A
#
# COMPACT_ATOMS: atom_id res chain seq x y z
N MET A 1 34.53 9.39 -78.19
CA MET A 1 34.61 7.99 -77.74
C MET A 1 35.34 7.83 -76.39
N GLU A 2 36.45 8.54 -76.16
CA GLU A 2 37.22 8.52 -74.89
C GLU A 2 36.38 8.77 -73.61
N ILE A 3 35.50 9.77 -73.64
CA ILE A 3 34.68 10.19 -72.49
C ILE A 3 33.70 9.08 -72.06
N ASN A 4 33.02 8.44 -73.02
CA ASN A 4 32.08 7.35 -72.73
C ASN A 4 32.78 6.14 -72.09
N ARG A 5 34.03 5.86 -72.49
CA ARG A 5 34.83 4.78 -71.90
C ARG A 5 35.22 5.07 -70.45
N LYS A 6 35.58 6.32 -70.13
CA LYS A 6 35.87 6.76 -68.76
C LYS A 6 34.63 6.73 -67.87
N ILE A 7 33.47 7.14 -68.38
CA ILE A 7 32.19 7.06 -67.67
C ILE A 7 31.82 5.59 -67.38
N GLN A 8 31.95 4.70 -68.37
CA GLN A 8 31.63 3.29 -68.20
C GLN A 8 32.55 2.60 -67.19
N HIS A 9 33.85 2.94 -67.18
CA HIS A 9 34.80 2.43 -66.19
C HIS A 9 34.50 2.94 -64.77
N GLY A 10 34.16 4.22 -64.64
CA GLY A 10 33.72 4.81 -63.37
C GLY A 10 32.48 4.13 -62.80
N ASN A 11 31.46 3.91 -63.63
CA ASN A 11 30.23 3.22 -63.23
C ASN A 11 30.48 1.79 -62.77
N ASN A 12 31.38 1.05 -63.43
CA ASN A 12 31.73 -0.30 -63.02
C ASN A 12 32.48 -0.32 -61.68
N ARG A 13 33.35 0.66 -61.42
CA ARG A 13 34.04 0.78 -60.12
C ARG A 13 33.06 1.08 -58.99
N VAL A 14 32.18 2.06 -59.18
CA VAL A 14 31.15 2.42 -58.19
C VAL A 14 30.22 1.22 -57.92
N LYS A 15 29.81 0.49 -58.96
CA LYS A 15 28.97 -0.71 -58.79
C LYS A 15 29.68 -1.80 -57.97
N GLY A 16 30.99 -1.97 -58.16
CA GLY A 16 31.80 -2.90 -57.37
C GLY A 16 31.92 -2.49 -55.90
N GLU A 17 32.17 -1.21 -55.62
CA GLU A 17 32.23 -0.67 -54.26
C GLU A 17 30.87 -0.78 -53.55
N VAL A 18 29.77 -0.46 -54.23
CA VAL A 18 28.40 -0.60 -53.69
C VAL A 18 28.06 -2.06 -53.40
N SER A 19 28.51 -3.01 -54.22
CA SER A 19 28.31 -4.44 -53.96
C SER A 19 29.03 -4.88 -52.70
N LYS A 20 30.28 -4.46 -52.50
CA LYS A 20 31.06 -4.80 -51.30
C LYS A 20 30.40 -4.27 -50.03
N VAL A 21 29.99 -2.99 -50.04
CA VAL A 21 29.30 -2.38 -48.89
C VAL A 21 27.98 -3.09 -48.60
N ARG A 22 27.22 -3.49 -49.62
CA ARG A 22 25.98 -4.24 -49.45
C ARG A 22 26.22 -5.59 -48.76
N ASP A 23 27.25 -6.32 -49.17
CA ASP A 23 27.56 -7.64 -48.62
C ASP A 23 28.06 -7.52 -47.17
N GLU A 24 28.84 -6.48 -46.85
CA GLU A 24 29.28 -6.16 -45.49
C GLU A 24 28.09 -5.85 -44.57
N VAL A 25 27.20 -4.94 -44.98
CA VAL A 25 25.98 -4.61 -44.22
C VAL A 25 25.10 -5.84 -44.03
N ARG A 26 24.99 -6.72 -45.03
CA ARG A 26 24.19 -7.94 -44.91
C ARG A 26 24.79 -8.91 -43.88
N SER A 27 26.11 -9.05 -43.85
CA SER A 27 26.83 -9.85 -42.86
C SER A 27 26.60 -9.32 -41.43
N GLU A 28 26.64 -8.01 -41.23
CA GLU A 28 26.35 -7.40 -39.92
C GLU A 28 24.90 -7.63 -39.47
N ILE A 29 23.93 -7.49 -40.38
CA ILE A 29 22.52 -7.77 -40.09
C ILE A 29 22.31 -9.21 -39.63
N ASP A 30 22.94 -10.18 -40.29
CA ASP A 30 22.78 -11.59 -39.94
C ASP A 30 23.45 -11.91 -38.59
N SER A 31 24.61 -11.29 -38.30
CA SER A 31 25.25 -11.36 -36.97
C SER A 31 24.36 -10.80 -35.86
N LEU A 32 23.71 -9.66 -36.09
CA LEU A 32 22.78 -9.05 -35.13
C LEU A 32 21.56 -9.95 -34.87
N LYS A 33 20.97 -10.57 -35.92
CA LYS A 33 19.84 -11.49 -35.77
C LYS A 33 20.19 -12.69 -34.89
N ASP A 34 21.40 -13.23 -35.02
CA ASP A 34 21.84 -14.34 -34.18
C ASP A 34 22.07 -13.92 -32.72
N ASN A 35 22.53 -12.70 -32.48
CA ASN A 35 22.63 -12.14 -31.13
C ASN A 35 21.25 -11.95 -30.48
N PHE A 36 20.25 -11.44 -31.21
CA PHE A 36 18.88 -11.32 -30.71
C PHE A 36 18.29 -12.69 -30.34
N LYS A 37 18.46 -13.71 -31.19
CA LYS A 37 18.00 -15.08 -30.88
C LYS A 37 18.65 -15.65 -29.61
N LYS A 38 19.92 -15.35 -29.34
CA LYS A 38 20.60 -15.77 -28.10
C LYS A 38 20.03 -15.03 -26.89
N LEU A 39 19.73 -13.75 -27.02
CA LEU A 39 19.12 -12.94 -25.97
C LEU A 39 17.72 -13.45 -25.59
N ASP A 40 16.88 -13.74 -26.59
CA ASP A 40 15.53 -14.29 -26.38
C ASP A 40 15.55 -15.61 -25.61
N LYS A 41 16.49 -16.51 -25.97
CA LYS A 41 16.68 -17.77 -25.25
C LYS A 41 17.10 -17.55 -23.80
N SER A 42 18.02 -16.63 -23.56
CA SER A 42 18.47 -16.28 -22.19
C SER A 42 17.33 -15.69 -21.36
N TYR A 43 16.51 -14.82 -21.95
CA TYR A 43 15.38 -14.20 -21.26
C TYR A 43 14.30 -15.22 -20.88
N ALA A 44 14.00 -16.16 -21.79
CA ALA A 44 13.08 -17.26 -21.50
C ALA A 44 13.57 -18.15 -20.34
N GLU A 45 14.87 -18.36 -20.23
CA GLU A 45 15.49 -19.13 -19.13
C GLU A 45 15.44 -18.38 -17.79
N ILE A 46 15.60 -17.05 -17.79
CA ILE A 46 15.43 -16.21 -16.59
C ILE A 46 13.98 -16.24 -16.09
N ILE A 47 13.01 -16.11 -16.99
CA ILE A 47 11.58 -16.14 -16.63
C ILE A 47 11.17 -17.50 -16.06
N SER A 48 11.66 -18.59 -16.64
CA SER A 48 11.33 -19.94 -16.15
C SER A 48 11.92 -20.18 -14.76
N ASN A 49 13.12 -19.67 -14.48
CA ASN A 49 13.74 -19.74 -13.16
C ASN A 49 13.01 -18.89 -12.10
N ASP A 50 12.55 -17.68 -12.44
CA ASP A 50 11.82 -16.81 -11.50
C ASP A 50 10.39 -17.31 -11.19
N ARG A 51 9.75 -18.03 -12.12
CA ARG A 51 8.46 -18.71 -11.84
C ARG A 51 8.63 -19.85 -10.84
N ASN A 52 9.69 -20.65 -10.98
CA ASN A 52 9.98 -21.77 -10.07
C ASN A 52 10.32 -21.33 -8.63
N THR A 53 10.89 -20.13 -8.44
CA THR A 53 11.17 -19.59 -7.10
C THR A 53 9.91 -19.00 -6.44
N LYS A 54 9.08 -18.25 -7.19
CA LYS A 54 7.84 -17.67 -6.67
C LYS A 54 6.81 -18.72 -6.26
N ASP A 55 6.72 -19.83 -7.00
CA ASP A 55 5.78 -20.92 -6.66
C ASP A 55 6.19 -21.67 -5.38
N LYS A 56 7.50 -21.79 -5.10
CA LYS A 56 7.99 -22.35 -3.82
C LYS A 56 7.64 -21.44 -2.64
N ASP A 57 7.76 -20.13 -2.79
CA ASP A 57 7.46 -19.17 -1.72
C ASP A 57 5.96 -19.02 -1.48
N GLN A 58 5.12 -19.06 -2.52
CA GLN A 58 3.66 -19.05 -2.34
C GLN A 58 3.14 -20.35 -1.73
N SER A 59 3.68 -21.50 -2.14
CA SER A 59 3.37 -22.80 -1.55
C SER A 59 3.66 -22.83 -0.03
N SER A 60 4.81 -22.29 0.39
CA SER A 60 5.18 -22.24 1.81
C SER A 60 4.24 -21.34 2.64
N GLN A 61 3.73 -20.25 2.08
CA GLN A 61 2.78 -19.37 2.78
C GLN A 61 1.42 -20.04 3.03
N THR A 62 0.98 -20.95 2.17
CA THR A 62 -0.33 -21.62 2.34
C THR A 62 -0.40 -22.48 3.60
N HIS A 63 0.73 -22.94 4.13
CA HIS A 63 0.80 -23.79 5.33
C HIS A 63 1.03 -22.99 6.62
N ASN A 64 1.26 -21.68 6.54
CA ASN A 64 1.66 -20.90 7.70
C ASN A 64 0.46 -20.36 8.50
N ASN A 65 0.56 -20.46 9.83
CA ASN A 65 -0.31 -19.79 10.80
C ASN A 65 0.43 -18.61 11.45
N VAL A 66 -0.34 -17.64 11.93
CA VAL A 66 0.18 -16.46 12.63
C VAL A 66 -0.38 -16.44 14.04
N ILE A 67 0.50 -16.43 15.04
CA ILE A 67 0.14 -16.32 16.46
C ILE A 67 0.56 -14.96 16.97
N LYS A 68 -0.39 -14.22 17.56
CA LYS A 68 -0.18 -12.90 18.16
C LYS A 68 -0.35 -12.98 19.67
N ASN A 69 0.30 -12.05 20.38
CA ASN A 69 0.20 -11.88 21.83
C ASN A 69 0.64 -13.07 22.68
N LEU A 70 1.33 -14.06 22.11
CA LEU A 70 1.96 -15.10 22.94
C LEU A 70 3.17 -14.49 23.65
N ALA A 71 3.15 -14.52 24.98
CA ALA A 71 4.21 -13.98 25.84
C ALA A 71 5.59 -14.46 25.41
N VAL A 72 6.63 -13.64 25.58
CA VAL A 72 8.02 -14.00 25.25
C VAL A 72 8.58 -14.83 26.40
N ASP A 73 9.17 -15.99 26.09
CA ASP A 73 9.93 -16.75 27.08
C ASP A 73 11.29 -16.08 27.28
N PRO A 74 11.78 -15.87 28.51
CA PRO A 74 13.14 -15.39 28.74
C PRO A 74 14.20 -16.26 28.05
N LYS A 75 13.93 -17.57 27.88
CA LYS A 75 14.82 -18.52 27.20
C LYS A 75 14.81 -18.39 25.67
N GLU A 76 13.86 -17.67 25.08
CA GLU A 76 13.87 -17.41 23.63
C GLU A 76 15.09 -16.58 23.20
N ASN A 77 15.75 -15.86 24.12
CA ASN A 77 16.92 -15.01 23.81
C ASN A 77 18.26 -15.77 23.76
N SER A 78 18.29 -17.09 23.97
CA SER A 78 19.50 -17.91 23.85
C SER A 78 19.76 -18.35 22.40
N CYS A 79 20.89 -19.04 22.13
CA CYS A 79 21.24 -19.54 20.79
C CYS A 79 20.21 -20.50 20.17
N ASP A 80 19.33 -21.10 20.98
CA ASP A 80 18.34 -22.10 20.57
C ASP A 80 16.90 -21.52 20.51
N THR A 81 16.76 -20.23 20.14
CA THR A 81 15.46 -19.53 20.04
C THR A 81 14.39 -20.35 19.33
N GLY A 82 14.76 -21.03 18.23
CA GLY A 82 13.83 -21.79 17.41
C GLY A 82 13.24 -23.01 18.11
N ALA A 83 14.06 -23.77 18.84
CA ALA A 83 13.62 -24.99 19.53
C ALA A 83 12.72 -24.67 20.72
N VAL A 84 13.10 -23.66 21.52
CA VAL A 84 12.31 -23.18 22.66
C VAL A 84 10.94 -22.67 22.20
N LEU A 85 10.93 -21.85 21.15
CA LEU A 85 9.69 -21.31 20.60
C LEU A 85 8.80 -22.40 20.01
N LYS A 86 9.38 -23.38 19.30
CA LYS A 86 8.66 -24.53 18.77
C LYS A 86 7.99 -25.34 19.89
N ALA A 87 8.73 -25.74 20.92
CA ALA A 87 8.18 -26.49 22.05
C ALA A 87 7.04 -25.75 22.77
N LYS A 88 7.16 -24.42 22.85
CA LYS A 88 6.13 -23.55 23.42
C LYS A 88 4.86 -23.50 22.56
N VAL A 89 5.01 -23.42 21.24
CA VAL A 89 3.88 -23.48 20.30
C VAL A 89 3.22 -24.86 20.35
N GLU A 90 3.99 -25.95 20.44
CA GLU A 90 3.45 -27.31 20.62
C GLU A 90 2.65 -27.43 21.91
N THR A 91 3.13 -26.85 23.01
CA THR A 91 2.41 -26.80 24.30
C THR A 91 1.10 -26.00 24.17
N LEU A 92 1.11 -24.87 23.46
CA LEU A 92 -0.10 -24.09 23.18
C LEU A 92 -1.13 -24.90 22.38
N VAL A 93 -0.68 -25.63 21.36
CA VAL A 93 -1.55 -26.47 20.51
C VAL A 93 -2.12 -27.64 21.32
N LYS A 94 -1.28 -28.34 22.09
CA LYS A 94 -1.70 -29.49 22.89
C LYS A 94 -2.61 -29.09 24.05
N ASP A 95 -2.18 -28.13 24.88
CA ASP A 95 -2.88 -27.78 26.11
C ASP A 95 -4.02 -26.79 25.87
N GLY A 96 -3.79 -25.82 24.97
CA GLY A 96 -4.72 -24.73 24.69
C GLY A 96 -5.79 -25.11 23.67
N LEU A 97 -5.39 -25.75 22.55
CA LEU A 97 -6.32 -26.16 21.50
C LEU A 97 -6.84 -27.60 21.63
N LYS A 98 -6.27 -28.40 22.54
CA LYS A 98 -6.60 -29.82 22.73
C LYS A 98 -6.35 -30.67 21.47
N LEU A 99 -5.33 -30.33 20.69
CA LEU A 99 -4.90 -31.08 19.50
C LEU A 99 -3.63 -31.88 19.83
N THR A 100 -3.70 -33.21 19.79
CA THR A 100 -2.59 -34.09 20.23
C THR A 100 -1.71 -34.61 19.09
N ASN A 101 -2.24 -34.66 17.86
CA ASN A 101 -1.60 -35.34 16.73
C ASN A 101 -1.15 -34.33 15.66
N LEU A 102 -0.50 -33.25 16.08
CA LEU A 102 -0.09 -32.17 15.18
C LEU A 102 1.40 -31.90 15.31
N ASN A 103 2.12 -31.96 14.20
CA ASN A 103 3.54 -31.69 14.15
C ASN A 103 3.81 -30.23 13.72
N ILE A 104 4.61 -29.51 14.53
CA ILE A 104 5.05 -28.15 14.20
C ILE A 104 6.44 -28.27 13.57
N ASN A 105 6.57 -27.96 12.29
CA ASN A 105 7.85 -28.03 11.61
C ASN A 105 8.79 -26.93 12.12
N LYS A 106 8.28 -25.70 12.17
CA LYS A 106 9.07 -24.50 12.49
C LYS A 106 8.21 -23.45 13.17
N ALA A 107 8.81 -22.72 14.11
CA ALA A 107 8.21 -21.53 14.70
C ALA A 107 9.25 -20.40 14.72
N VAL A 108 8.89 -19.22 14.21
CA VAL A 108 9.79 -18.06 14.14
C VAL A 108 9.05 -16.82 14.61
N ARG A 109 9.63 -16.11 15.58
CA ARG A 109 9.12 -14.82 16.03
C ARG A 109 9.70 -13.71 15.14
N LYS A 110 8.83 -12.90 14.52
CA LYS A 110 9.20 -11.75 13.70
C LYS A 110 8.68 -10.45 14.30
N VAL A 111 9.48 -9.40 14.16
CA VAL A 111 9.09 -8.05 14.56
C VAL A 111 7.87 -7.63 13.73
N SER A 112 6.85 -7.08 14.39
CA SER A 112 5.70 -6.53 13.67
C SER A 112 6.11 -5.25 12.97
N LEU A 113 5.92 -5.20 11.64
CA LEU A 113 6.26 -4.03 10.80
C LEU A 113 5.52 -2.74 11.21
N HIS A 114 4.41 -2.86 11.93
CA HIS A 114 3.58 -1.72 12.37
C HIS A 114 3.78 -1.35 13.84
N ARG A 115 4.94 -1.66 14.44
CA ARG A 115 5.25 -1.10 15.75
C ARG A 115 5.62 0.37 15.60
N ASP A 116 4.71 1.24 16.02
CA ASP A 116 5.10 2.56 16.51
C ASP A 116 6.09 2.36 17.66
N MET A 117 7.22 3.07 17.62
CA MET A 117 8.33 2.90 18.57
C MET A 117 7.89 3.08 20.04
N GLU A 118 6.74 3.71 20.28
CA GLU A 118 6.24 4.03 21.62
C GLU A 118 5.53 2.86 22.34
N ASN A 119 5.17 1.75 21.65
CA ASN A 119 4.41 0.66 22.27
C ASN A 119 5.19 -0.67 22.33
N THR A 120 6.27 -0.67 23.10
CA THR A 120 7.15 -1.85 23.28
C THR A 120 6.52 -3.00 24.06
N ARG A 121 5.34 -2.79 24.67
CA ARG A 121 4.72 -3.74 25.61
C ARG A 121 4.12 -4.99 24.97
N LYS A 122 3.71 -4.92 23.70
CA LYS A 122 3.14 -6.11 23.03
C LYS A 122 4.27 -7.04 22.58
N PRO A 123 4.13 -8.37 22.68
CA PRO A 123 5.14 -9.28 22.16
C PRO A 123 5.10 -9.34 20.62
N ASN A 124 6.21 -9.75 20.01
CA ASN A 124 6.33 -9.93 18.56
C ASN A 124 5.47 -11.09 18.04
N ILE A 125 5.16 -11.06 16.74
CA ILE A 125 4.28 -12.02 16.07
C ILE A 125 5.06 -13.31 15.80
N ILE A 126 4.43 -14.48 15.94
CA ILE A 126 5.04 -15.77 15.65
C ILE A 126 4.44 -16.34 14.37
N PHE A 127 5.29 -16.73 13.44
CA PHE A 127 4.96 -17.52 12.26
C PHE A 127 5.18 -18.98 12.57
N VAL A 128 4.17 -19.80 12.31
CA VAL A 128 4.19 -21.23 12.60
C VAL A 128 3.96 -21.99 11.30
N GLU A 129 4.94 -22.82 10.96
CA GLU A 129 4.90 -23.73 9.82
C GLU A 129 4.47 -25.11 10.31
N VAL A 130 3.40 -25.62 9.70
CA VAL A 130 2.90 -26.97 9.96
C VAL A 130 3.12 -27.86 8.75
N ASP A 131 3.15 -29.15 8.99
CA ASP A 131 3.35 -30.21 8.00
C ASP A 131 2.28 -30.26 6.90
N ASN A 132 1.00 -30.06 7.24
CA ASN A 132 -0.11 -30.20 6.31
C ASN A 132 -1.17 -29.08 6.47
N LEU A 133 -1.82 -28.73 5.37
CA LEU A 133 -2.94 -27.80 5.29
C LEU A 133 -4.11 -28.21 6.20
N ASP A 134 -4.36 -29.51 6.37
CA ASP A 134 -5.42 -29.99 7.26
C ASP A 134 -5.13 -29.68 8.73
N ASN A 135 -3.86 -29.81 9.14
CA ASN A 135 -3.41 -29.41 10.48
C ASN A 135 -3.56 -27.91 10.69
N LYS A 136 -3.25 -27.09 9.67
CA LYS A 136 -3.55 -25.66 9.70
C LYS A 136 -5.04 -25.37 9.88
N ARG A 137 -5.91 -26.04 9.11
CA ARG A 137 -7.37 -25.88 9.22
C ARG A 137 -7.88 -26.29 10.60
N ALA A 138 -7.35 -27.38 11.16
CA ALA A 138 -7.69 -27.85 12.50
C ALA A 138 -7.33 -26.81 13.57
N ILE A 139 -6.12 -26.24 13.52
CA ILE A 139 -5.70 -25.15 14.43
C ILE A 139 -6.65 -23.95 14.34
N ILE A 140 -6.98 -23.50 13.14
CA ILE A 140 -7.84 -22.33 12.93
C ILE A 140 -9.28 -22.58 13.40
N LYS A 141 -9.79 -23.80 13.25
CA LYS A 141 -11.12 -24.20 13.76
C LYS A 141 -11.14 -24.27 15.28
N ALA A 142 -10.07 -24.79 15.90
CA ALA A 142 -9.97 -24.98 17.35
C ALA A 142 -9.69 -23.67 18.12
N LYS A 143 -9.24 -22.60 17.45
CA LYS A 143 -8.80 -21.35 18.13
C LYS A 143 -9.85 -20.70 19.03
N ALA A 144 -11.15 -20.95 18.80
CA ALA A 144 -12.23 -20.42 19.63
C ALA A 144 -12.12 -20.92 21.09
N VAL A 145 -11.54 -22.12 21.29
CA VAL A 145 -11.34 -22.75 22.61
C VAL A 145 -10.36 -21.96 23.48
N LEU A 146 -9.40 -21.24 22.88
CA LEU A 146 -8.36 -20.51 23.62
C LEU A 146 -8.92 -19.46 24.57
N ARG A 147 -10.04 -18.82 24.19
CA ARG A 147 -10.67 -17.74 24.96
C ARG A 147 -11.08 -18.17 26.37
N ASN A 148 -11.30 -19.47 26.58
CA ASN A 148 -11.76 -20.03 27.84
C ASN A 148 -10.61 -20.38 28.80
N THR A 149 -9.36 -20.27 28.36
CA THR A 149 -8.19 -20.62 29.17
C THR A 149 -7.51 -19.37 29.72
N ASN A 150 -7.37 -19.27 31.05
CA ASN A 150 -6.72 -18.10 31.68
C ASN A 150 -5.28 -17.90 31.19
N LYS A 151 -4.57 -18.98 30.87
CA LYS A 151 -3.18 -18.96 30.38
C LYS A 151 -3.03 -18.32 28.98
N TYR A 152 -4.06 -18.42 28.13
CA TYR A 152 -3.99 -17.99 26.72
C TYR A 152 -5.10 -17.00 26.34
N ARG A 153 -5.68 -16.30 27.32
CA ARG A 153 -6.86 -15.44 27.16
C ARG A 153 -6.73 -14.40 26.03
N ASP A 154 -5.55 -13.83 25.88
CA ASP A 154 -5.27 -12.77 24.90
C ASP A 154 -4.48 -13.22 23.67
N VAL A 155 -4.29 -14.54 23.50
CA VAL A 155 -3.57 -15.12 22.36
C VAL A 155 -4.50 -15.24 21.17
N PHE A 156 -4.08 -14.72 20.02
CA PHE A 156 -4.85 -14.77 18.78
C PHE A 156 -4.15 -15.61 17.72
N ILE A 157 -4.90 -16.48 17.04
CA ILE A 157 -4.40 -17.28 15.92
C ILE A 157 -5.15 -16.88 14.65
N GLU A 158 -4.39 -16.55 13.61
CA GLU A 158 -4.88 -16.10 12.31
C GLU A 158 -4.22 -16.88 11.17
N ASN A 159 -4.89 -16.94 10.04
CA ASN A 159 -4.29 -17.43 8.81
C ASN A 159 -3.20 -16.45 8.36
N ASN A 160 -2.05 -16.95 7.94
CA ASN A 160 -1.11 -16.13 7.19
C ASN A 160 -1.68 -15.89 5.79
N ILE A 161 -2.37 -14.77 5.62
CA ILE A 161 -2.94 -14.35 4.34
C ILE A 161 -2.09 -13.19 3.81
N PRO A 162 -1.57 -13.27 2.58
CA PRO A 162 -0.90 -12.15 1.92
C PRO A 162 -1.70 -10.87 2.03
N ARG A 163 -1.00 -9.73 2.10
CA ARG A 163 -1.66 -8.43 2.33
C ARG A 163 -2.66 -8.12 1.23
N GLU A 164 -2.31 -8.45 0.00
CA GLU A 164 -3.08 -8.24 -1.23
C GLU A 164 -4.42 -8.95 -1.14
N LYS A 165 -4.39 -10.22 -0.73
CA LYS A 165 -5.61 -11.01 -0.53
C LYS A 165 -6.45 -10.53 0.66
N ARG A 166 -5.82 -10.05 1.74
CA ARG A 166 -6.56 -9.41 2.85
C ARG A 166 -7.28 -8.14 2.41
N MET A 167 -6.66 -7.34 1.55
CA MET A 167 -7.31 -6.15 0.99
C MET A 167 -8.47 -6.51 0.07
N LEU A 168 -8.30 -7.54 -0.77
CA LEU A 168 -9.37 -8.04 -1.64
C LEU A 168 -10.57 -8.54 -0.82
N ASP A 169 -10.33 -9.35 0.22
CA ASP A 169 -11.38 -9.87 1.10
C ASP A 169 -12.09 -8.76 1.88
N PHE A 170 -11.37 -7.67 2.22
CA PHE A 170 -11.96 -6.51 2.88
C PHE A 170 -12.86 -5.72 1.93
N ASN A 171 -12.41 -5.51 0.69
CA ASN A 171 -13.18 -4.81 -0.34
C ASN A 171 -14.43 -5.60 -0.78
N ASN A 172 -14.34 -6.94 -0.78
CA ASN A 172 -15.44 -7.82 -1.17
C ASN A 172 -16.45 -8.07 -0.04
N ARG A 173 -16.19 -7.64 1.20
CA ARG A 173 -17.21 -7.63 2.26
C ARG A 173 -18.19 -6.50 2.00
N THR A 174 -19.21 -6.78 1.21
CA THR A 174 -20.40 -5.93 1.08
C THR A 174 -20.89 -5.57 2.48
N PRO A 175 -21.17 -4.30 2.80
CA PRO A 175 -21.76 -3.95 4.08
C PRO A 175 -23.12 -4.64 4.16
N CYS A 176 -23.21 -5.68 4.99
CA CYS A 176 -24.46 -6.34 5.33
C CYS A 176 -25.30 -5.37 6.19
N ASN A 177 -25.92 -4.40 5.51
CA ASN A 177 -27.10 -3.73 6.00
C ASN A 177 -28.27 -4.69 5.78
N GLY A 178 -28.90 -5.10 6.88
CA GLY A 178 -30.08 -5.95 6.90
C GLY A 178 -31.28 -5.26 6.26
N ALA A 179 -31.42 -5.40 4.94
CA ALA A 179 -32.65 -5.17 4.22
C ALA A 179 -33.14 -6.51 3.63
N GLN A 180 -34.44 -6.76 3.78
CA GLN A 180 -35.14 -7.98 3.39
C GLN A 180 -34.98 -8.37 1.90
N PRO A 181 -35.19 -9.65 1.55
CA PRO A 181 -35.12 -10.12 0.17
C PRO A 181 -36.35 -9.65 -0.61
N GLY A 182 -36.20 -8.55 -1.35
CA GLY A 182 -37.19 -8.06 -2.30
C GLY A 182 -36.50 -7.55 -3.57
N SER A 183 -36.62 -8.34 -4.64
CA SER A 183 -36.31 -8.04 -6.04
C SER A 183 -34.97 -7.33 -6.35
N PHE A 184 -33.95 -8.10 -6.72
CA PHE A 184 -32.85 -7.57 -7.51
C PHE A 184 -33.29 -7.45 -8.98
N SER A 185 -33.37 -6.22 -9.49
CA SER A 185 -33.43 -5.95 -10.93
C SER A 185 -32.07 -6.27 -11.59
N PRO A 186 -32.00 -6.82 -12.82
CA PRO A 186 -30.77 -7.36 -13.40
C PRO A 186 -29.71 -6.32 -13.84
N ASN A 187 -29.93 -5.02 -13.63
CA ASN A 187 -29.18 -3.97 -14.32
C ASN A 187 -28.29 -3.11 -13.42
N HIS A 188 -27.89 -3.59 -12.23
CA HIS A 188 -26.93 -2.85 -11.40
C HIS A 188 -25.54 -3.47 -11.47
N ILE A 189 -24.74 -2.97 -12.42
CA ILE A 189 -23.29 -3.15 -12.45
C ILE A 189 -22.72 -2.35 -11.25
N PRO A 190 -22.00 -2.98 -10.30
CA PRO A 190 -21.38 -2.23 -9.23
C PRO A 190 -20.18 -1.45 -9.77
N ASP A 191 -20.17 -0.13 -9.52
CA ASP A 191 -19.08 0.80 -9.81
C ASP A 191 -17.80 0.39 -9.06
N TYR A 192 -16.96 -0.40 -9.70
CA TYR A 192 -15.53 -0.50 -9.40
C TYR A 192 -14.75 -0.34 -10.70
N SER A 193 -14.79 0.86 -11.27
CA SER A 193 -13.92 1.23 -12.39
C SER A 193 -12.49 1.37 -11.88
N VAL A 194 -11.64 0.41 -12.22
CA VAL A 194 -10.17 0.56 -12.20
C VAL A 194 -9.81 1.33 -13.48
N LEU A 195 -9.21 2.51 -13.33
CA LEU A 195 -8.60 3.23 -14.46
C LEU A 195 -7.32 2.50 -14.87
N CYS A 196 -7.42 1.68 -15.91
CA CYS A 196 -6.25 1.21 -16.67
C CYS A 196 -6.04 2.16 -17.85
N TRP A 197 -4.81 2.60 -18.04
CA TRP A 197 -4.38 3.41 -19.17
C TRP A 197 -3.34 2.57 -19.90
N GLU A 198 -3.54 2.34 -21.19
CA GLU A 198 -2.57 1.74 -22.07
C GLU A 198 -2.01 2.88 -22.92
N PHE A 199 -0.73 3.17 -22.78
CA PHE A 199 -0.05 4.12 -23.65
C PHE A 199 0.74 3.30 -24.66
N GLU A 200 0.41 3.42 -25.95
CA GLU A 200 1.27 2.91 -27.03
C GLU A 200 2.52 3.78 -27.12
N THR A 201 3.57 3.39 -26.42
CA THR A 201 4.91 3.89 -26.74
C THR A 201 5.41 3.11 -27.95
N ASN A 202 5.41 3.74 -29.12
CA ASN A 202 6.08 3.23 -30.32
C ASN A 202 7.61 3.25 -30.12
N PHE A 203 8.16 2.41 -29.25
CA PHE A 203 9.60 2.21 -29.12
C PHE A 203 9.95 0.77 -28.76
N ASP A 204 10.83 0.19 -29.58
CA ASP A 204 11.48 -1.10 -29.38
C ASP A 204 12.28 -1.12 -28.08
N THR A 205 11.70 -1.68 -27.01
CA THR A 205 12.40 -1.96 -25.76
C THR A 205 13.11 -3.30 -25.84
N THR A 206 14.33 -3.30 -26.37
CA THR A 206 15.35 -4.29 -26.01
C THR A 206 16.44 -3.57 -25.22
N ASN A 207 16.45 -3.71 -23.90
CA ASN A 207 17.66 -4.04 -23.11
C ASN A 207 17.45 -3.82 -21.59
N GLU A 208 17.74 -4.91 -20.88
CA GLU A 208 18.45 -4.97 -19.59
C GLU A 208 17.82 -4.33 -18.34
N ILE A 209 17.04 -5.16 -17.63
CA ILE A 209 16.97 -5.11 -16.16
C ILE A 209 17.35 -6.49 -15.63
N SER A 210 18.61 -6.64 -15.19
CA SER A 210 19.05 -7.76 -14.38
C SER A 210 19.37 -7.28 -12.95
N SER A 211 18.53 -7.71 -12.02
CA SER A 211 18.81 -8.07 -10.62
C SER A 211 19.92 -7.31 -9.86
N ILE A 212 19.53 -6.48 -8.87
CA ILE A 212 20.41 -6.07 -7.77
C ILE A 212 19.70 -6.21 -6.41
N ASN A 213 20.39 -6.89 -5.51
CA ASN A 213 20.02 -7.22 -4.13
C ASN A 213 19.84 -5.97 -3.25
N LEU A 214 18.77 -5.94 -2.45
CA LEU A 214 18.54 -4.92 -1.43
C LEU A 214 19.35 -5.22 -0.15
N SER A 215 20.35 -4.40 0.15
CA SER A 215 20.81 -4.16 1.53
C SER A 215 20.37 -2.77 1.97
N HIS A 216 19.64 -2.72 3.09
CA HIS A 216 19.09 -1.49 3.66
C HIS A 216 20.19 -0.72 4.40
N GLY A 217 20.46 0.51 3.98
CA GLY A 217 21.14 1.53 4.77
C GLY A 217 20.18 2.70 4.99
N ALA A 218 19.76 2.91 6.24
CA ALA A 218 18.97 4.05 6.65
C ALA A 218 19.81 5.33 6.60
N HIS A 219 19.33 6.41 5.98
CA HIS A 219 19.60 7.78 6.43
C HIS A 219 18.53 8.77 5.95
N ASN A 220 18.19 9.65 6.89
CA ASN A 220 17.21 10.75 6.89
C ASN A 220 17.20 11.65 5.65
N SER A 221 16.01 12.12 5.26
CA SER A 221 15.85 13.49 4.77
C SER A 221 14.52 14.10 5.25
N MET A 222 14.66 15.31 5.77
CA MET A 222 13.66 16.18 6.36
C MET A 222 12.78 16.79 5.27
N ASN A 223 11.48 16.49 5.28
CA ASN A 223 10.38 17.42 4.95
C ASN A 223 9.03 16.70 5.06
N GLN A 224 8.56 16.48 6.29
CA GLN A 224 7.16 16.16 6.52
C GLN A 224 6.34 17.46 6.51
N GLN A 225 6.10 18.02 5.33
CA GLN A 225 4.91 18.85 5.16
C GLN A 225 3.70 17.93 5.34
N LYS A 226 2.78 18.33 6.20
CA LYS A 226 1.54 17.61 6.47
C LYS A 226 0.79 17.46 5.14
N ASN A 227 0.82 16.29 4.53
CA ASN A 227 0.00 15.94 3.36
C ASN A 227 -1.48 16.02 3.75
N THR A 228 -2.06 17.21 3.68
CA THR A 228 -3.49 17.36 3.47
C THR A 228 -3.77 16.76 2.10
N HIS A 229 -4.49 15.64 2.06
CA HIS A 229 -4.84 14.97 0.83
C HIS A 229 -5.75 15.90 -0.01
N VAL A 230 -5.15 16.71 -0.88
CA VAL A 230 -5.86 17.57 -1.83
C VAL A 230 -6.48 16.65 -2.87
N SER A 231 -7.80 16.72 -3.03
CA SER A 231 -8.53 16.03 -4.10
C SER A 231 -8.91 17.05 -5.16
N TYR A 232 -8.75 16.69 -6.43
CA TYR A 232 -8.99 17.56 -7.59
C TYR A 232 -10.21 17.12 -8.38
N ASP A 233 -10.85 18.05 -9.08
CA ASP A 233 -12.04 17.74 -9.88
C ASP A 233 -11.68 17.04 -11.19
N GLU A 234 -11.72 15.71 -11.17
CA GLU A 234 -11.47 14.84 -12.32
C GLU A 234 -12.43 15.09 -13.49
N LYS A 235 -13.58 15.74 -13.27
CA LYS A 235 -14.56 16.01 -14.33
C LYS A 235 -14.24 17.25 -15.16
N ASN A 236 -13.40 18.14 -14.64
CA ASN A 236 -13.12 19.46 -15.22
C ASN A 236 -11.61 19.64 -15.41
N ILE A 237 -10.98 18.69 -16.09
CA ILE A 237 -9.56 18.77 -16.45
C ILE A 237 -9.43 19.68 -17.69
N PRO A 238 -8.67 20.78 -17.62
CA PRO A 238 -8.44 21.62 -18.78
C PRO A 238 -7.77 20.84 -19.93
N ASN A 239 -8.17 21.11 -21.18
CA ASN A 239 -7.58 20.43 -22.35
C ASN A 239 -6.09 20.73 -22.51
N ASP A 240 -5.60 21.83 -21.94
CA ASP A 240 -4.19 22.21 -21.95
C ASP A 240 -3.38 21.58 -20.80
N TRP A 241 -4.02 20.87 -19.87
CA TRP A 241 -3.36 20.24 -18.73
C TRP A 241 -2.29 19.25 -19.18
N MET A 242 -1.06 19.43 -18.69
CA MET A 242 0.13 18.63 -19.06
C MET A 242 0.56 18.76 -20.53
N THR A 243 -0.02 19.68 -21.31
CA THR A 243 0.36 19.91 -22.72
C THR A 243 1.21 21.17 -22.93
N ASN A 244 1.45 21.94 -21.86
CA ASN A 244 2.32 23.11 -21.93
C ASN A 244 3.75 22.69 -22.31
N ASN A 245 4.32 23.33 -23.34
CA ASN A 245 5.68 23.08 -23.81
C ASN A 245 6.73 23.17 -22.70
N ASP A 246 6.58 24.09 -21.74
CA ASP A 246 7.51 24.21 -20.63
C ASP A 246 7.51 22.97 -19.71
N ILE A 247 6.33 22.38 -19.54
CA ILE A 247 6.13 21.20 -18.70
C ILE A 247 6.58 19.94 -19.43
N LEU A 248 6.24 19.84 -20.72
CA LEU A 248 6.76 18.78 -21.58
C LEU A 248 8.29 18.80 -21.61
N ASN A 249 8.91 19.98 -21.68
CA ASN A 249 10.37 20.12 -21.60
C ASN A 249 10.91 19.65 -20.24
N LYS A 250 10.27 20.03 -19.13
CA LYS A 250 10.67 19.57 -17.78
C LYS A 250 10.52 18.05 -17.62
N ILE A 251 9.44 17.48 -18.13
CA ILE A 251 9.19 16.02 -18.11
C ILE A 251 10.24 15.31 -18.97
N ASN A 252 10.49 15.77 -20.19
CA ASN A 252 11.51 15.21 -21.08
C ASN A 252 12.91 15.31 -20.48
N MET A 253 13.23 16.41 -19.78
CA MET A 253 14.48 16.53 -19.03
C MET A 253 14.54 15.52 -17.87
N CYS A 254 13.46 15.32 -17.13
CA CYS A 254 13.38 14.29 -16.08
C CYS A 254 13.60 12.88 -16.67
N ILE A 255 12.94 12.56 -17.78
CA ILE A 255 13.09 11.28 -18.48
C ILE A 255 14.53 11.09 -18.95
N ASN A 256 15.12 12.08 -19.62
CA ASN A 256 16.51 12.03 -20.08
C ASN A 256 17.48 11.85 -18.89
N ASN A 257 17.24 12.56 -17.77
CA ASN A 257 18.06 12.42 -16.57
C ASN A 257 17.94 11.02 -15.95
N ILE A 258 16.74 10.44 -15.92
CA ILE A 258 16.52 9.06 -15.46
C ILE A 258 17.25 8.08 -16.37
N GLN A 259 17.16 8.25 -17.68
CA GLN A 259 17.83 7.40 -18.66
C GLN A 259 19.36 7.52 -18.62
N CYS A 260 19.89 8.72 -18.37
CA CYS A 260 21.31 8.96 -18.23
C CYS A 260 21.85 8.56 -16.84
N SER A 261 20.99 8.47 -15.81
CA SER A 261 21.39 8.02 -14.48
C SER A 261 21.70 6.51 -14.52
N LYS A 262 22.99 6.16 -14.57
CA LYS A 262 23.47 4.77 -14.65
C LYS A 262 23.91 4.19 -13.30
N GLY A 263 23.60 4.84 -12.18
CA GLY A 263 24.37 4.63 -10.95
C GLY A 263 23.67 3.95 -9.79
N ARG A 264 22.64 4.56 -9.21
CA ARG A 264 22.20 4.25 -7.84
C ARG A 264 20.72 4.52 -7.65
N GLN A 265 20.04 3.64 -6.91
CA GLN A 265 18.62 3.80 -6.53
C GLN A 265 18.31 5.18 -5.96
N PHE A 266 19.21 5.74 -5.14
CA PHE A 266 19.05 7.07 -4.56
C PHE A 266 18.91 8.20 -5.60
N GLU A 267 19.62 8.11 -6.73
CA GLU A 267 19.54 9.11 -7.80
C GLU A 267 18.21 8.98 -8.53
N VAL A 268 17.73 7.75 -8.72
CA VAL A 268 16.41 7.45 -9.31
C VAL A 268 15.29 7.96 -8.41
N ASP A 269 15.36 7.69 -7.10
CA ASP A 269 14.36 8.15 -6.13
C ASP A 269 14.28 9.68 -6.13
N LYS A 270 15.43 10.37 -6.15
CA LYS A 270 15.48 11.83 -6.22
C LYS A 270 14.90 12.38 -7.53
N LEU A 271 15.13 11.71 -8.66
CA LEU A 271 14.57 12.11 -9.95
C LEU A 271 13.05 11.87 -10.00
N TYR A 272 12.58 10.79 -9.37
CA TYR A 272 11.16 10.51 -9.22
C TYR A 272 10.48 11.56 -8.36
N ASP A 273 11.05 11.93 -7.22
CA ASP A 273 10.53 13.01 -6.37
C ASP A 273 10.42 14.33 -7.16
N ASN A 274 11.42 14.65 -7.96
CA ASN A 274 11.43 15.84 -8.82
C ASN A 274 10.31 15.80 -9.88
N PHE A 275 10.04 14.64 -10.47
CA PHE A 275 8.92 14.45 -11.39
C PHE A 275 7.57 14.62 -10.68
N VAL A 276 7.41 14.02 -9.50
CA VAL A 276 6.20 14.15 -8.67
C VAL A 276 5.96 15.61 -8.29
N GLU A 277 7.00 16.37 -7.98
CA GLU A 277 6.91 17.80 -7.71
C GLU A 277 6.43 18.60 -8.94
N ILE A 278 6.95 18.32 -10.14
CA ILE A 278 6.48 18.95 -11.39
C ILE A 278 4.99 18.66 -11.59
N LEU A 279 4.58 17.41 -11.41
CA LEU A 279 3.19 16.98 -11.57
C LEU A 279 2.27 17.63 -10.54
N HIS A 280 2.67 17.66 -9.27
CA HIS A 280 1.89 18.34 -8.22
C HIS A 280 1.81 19.86 -8.44
N SER A 281 2.86 20.51 -8.92
CA SER A 281 2.83 21.94 -9.26
C SER A 281 1.77 22.20 -10.32
N GLU A 282 1.78 21.44 -11.42
CA GLU A 282 0.83 21.63 -12.51
C GLU A 282 -0.60 21.30 -12.09
N MET A 283 -0.79 20.25 -11.28
CA MET A 283 -2.09 19.94 -10.70
C MET A 283 -2.61 21.09 -9.82
N ASN A 284 -1.77 21.70 -8.99
CA ASN A 284 -2.17 22.83 -8.14
C ASN A 284 -2.48 24.10 -8.95
N ASP A 285 -1.76 24.34 -10.04
CA ASP A 285 -1.90 25.55 -10.85
C ASP A 285 -3.12 25.48 -11.78
N LYS A 286 -3.42 24.31 -12.33
CA LYS A 286 -4.42 24.14 -13.40
C LYS A 286 -5.71 23.43 -12.99
N LEU A 287 -5.65 22.52 -12.01
CA LEU A 287 -6.83 21.77 -11.60
C LEU A 287 -7.57 22.49 -10.48
N GLU A 288 -8.88 22.63 -10.64
CA GLU A 288 -9.72 23.09 -9.55
C GLU A 288 -9.74 22.03 -8.43
N SER A 289 -9.34 22.45 -7.22
CA SER A 289 -9.48 21.58 -6.05
C SER A 289 -10.96 21.30 -5.77
N LYS A 290 -11.34 20.01 -5.65
CA LYS A 290 -12.69 19.59 -5.19
C LYS A 290 -13.03 20.22 -3.84
N PHE A 291 -12.01 20.53 -3.05
CA PHE A 291 -12.16 21.32 -1.85
C PHE A 291 -11.90 22.80 -2.18
N LYS A 292 -12.96 23.52 -2.57
CA LYS A 292 -13.05 24.93 -2.14
C LYS A 292 -12.73 24.91 -0.67
N VAL A 293 -11.63 25.56 -0.26
CA VAL A 293 -11.21 25.66 1.14
C VAL A 293 -12.47 25.78 1.97
N LEU A 294 -12.86 24.66 2.54
CA LEU A 294 -14.01 24.58 3.41
C LEU A 294 -13.45 25.21 4.65
N ASN A 295 -13.46 26.56 4.66
CA ASN A 295 -13.46 27.33 5.88
C ASN A 295 -14.36 26.52 6.80
N SER A 296 -13.76 25.97 7.85
CA SER A 296 -14.29 24.90 8.71
C SER A 296 -15.69 25.22 9.29
N THR A 297 -16.16 26.44 9.04
CA THR A 297 -17.46 27.00 9.35
C THR A 297 -18.61 26.58 8.39
N ASN A 298 -18.38 26.27 7.11
CA ASN A 298 -19.49 26.08 6.15
C ASN A 298 -20.12 24.68 6.14
N ASN A 299 -19.38 23.62 6.50
CA ASN A 299 -19.97 22.28 6.68
C ASN A 299 -20.87 22.16 7.92
N ARG A 300 -20.90 23.17 8.80
CA ARG A 300 -21.81 23.21 9.96
C ARG A 300 -23.27 23.48 9.58
N LYS A 301 -23.55 23.99 8.37
CA LYS A 301 -24.90 24.38 7.95
C LYS A 301 -25.76 23.24 7.39
N ARG A 302 -25.20 22.06 7.09
CA ARG A 302 -25.93 20.97 6.41
C ARG A 302 -26.32 19.78 7.29
N ARG A 303 -25.94 19.75 8.56
CA ARG A 303 -26.62 18.88 9.52
C ARG A 303 -27.80 19.67 10.05
N ILE A 304 -29.03 19.25 9.72
CA ILE A 304 -30.23 19.74 10.39
C ILE A 304 -29.94 19.58 11.88
N LYS A 305 -29.67 20.70 12.55
CA LYS A 305 -29.39 20.71 13.98
C LYS A 305 -30.62 20.09 14.63
N LYS A 306 -30.41 19.12 15.53
CA LYS A 306 -31.53 18.51 16.25
C LYS A 306 -32.38 19.63 16.87
N PRO A 307 -33.71 19.51 16.96
CA PRO A 307 -34.57 20.60 17.40
C PRO A 307 -34.19 21.19 18.76
N TRP A 308 -33.58 20.38 19.63
CA TRP A 308 -33.07 20.77 20.95
C TRP A 308 -31.65 21.37 20.95
N TRP A 309 -31.01 21.51 19.78
CA TRP A 309 -29.65 22.02 19.67
C TRP A 309 -29.63 23.56 19.55
N ASN A 310 -29.33 24.23 20.66
CA ASN A 310 -29.29 25.68 20.76
C ASN A 310 -27.85 26.26 20.65
N ASP A 311 -27.74 27.59 20.72
CA ASP A 311 -26.45 28.28 20.64
C ASP A 311 -25.57 28.01 21.88
N GLU A 312 -26.18 27.79 23.04
CA GLU A 312 -25.48 27.40 24.26
C GLU A 312 -24.75 26.05 24.10
N LEU A 313 -25.44 25.04 23.57
CA LEU A 313 -24.84 23.73 23.23
C LEU A 313 -23.77 23.87 22.17
N THR A 314 -23.97 24.75 21.18
CA THR A 314 -22.96 25.04 20.15
C THR A 314 -21.69 25.61 20.77
N ASN A 315 -21.81 26.56 21.70
CA ASN A 315 -20.68 27.15 22.40
C ASN A 315 -19.95 26.10 23.27
N LYS A 316 -20.70 25.30 24.03
CA LYS A 316 -20.12 24.22 24.85
C LYS A 316 -19.42 23.16 24.01
N TRP A 317 -19.99 22.79 22.86
CA TRP A 317 -19.35 21.87 21.92
C TRP A 317 -18.04 22.44 21.36
N ASN A 318 -18.01 23.73 20.98
CA ASN A 318 -16.78 24.37 20.53
C ASN A 318 -15.69 24.32 21.62
N ASN A 319 -16.06 24.53 22.89
CA ASN A 319 -15.13 24.41 24.02
C ASN A 319 -14.58 22.99 24.19
N VAL A 320 -15.41 21.96 23.99
CA VAL A 320 -14.97 20.56 23.99
C VAL A 320 -13.95 20.33 22.87
N CYS A 321 -14.25 20.78 21.64
CA CYS A 321 -13.34 20.62 20.50
C CYS A 321 -12.00 21.34 20.72
N THR A 322 -12.00 22.55 21.27
CA THR A 322 -10.75 23.28 21.57
C THR A 322 -9.94 22.54 22.63
N ALA A 323 -10.56 22.12 23.73
CA ALA A 323 -9.86 21.37 24.79
C ALA A 323 -9.33 20.02 24.30
N GLU A 324 -10.05 19.33 23.41
CA GLU A 324 -9.58 18.10 22.77
C GLU A 324 -8.35 18.35 21.90
N ARG A 325 -8.38 19.41 21.08
CA ARG A 325 -7.24 19.80 20.24
C ARG A 325 -6.00 20.09 21.09
N ASP A 326 -6.14 20.86 22.16
CA ASP A 326 -5.03 21.21 23.05
C ASP A 326 -4.46 19.96 23.72
N TYR A 327 -5.31 19.05 24.19
CA TYR A 327 -4.91 17.77 24.77
C TYR A 327 -4.15 16.87 23.77
N VAL A 328 -4.66 16.73 22.55
CA VAL A 328 -4.07 15.86 21.52
C VAL A 328 -2.72 16.41 21.03
N THR A 329 -2.61 17.73 20.87
CA THR A 329 -1.39 18.38 20.37
C THR A 329 -0.28 18.47 21.42
N CYS A 330 -0.60 18.35 22.71
CA CYS A 330 0.38 18.43 23.80
C CYS A 330 1.32 17.20 23.84
N LYS A 331 2.63 17.47 23.81
CA LYS A 331 3.69 16.45 23.93
C LYS A 331 4.21 16.26 25.36
N GLN A 332 4.07 17.27 26.23
CA GLN A 332 4.62 17.24 27.59
C GLN A 332 3.71 16.47 28.56
N GLY A 333 4.24 15.44 29.23
CA GLY A 333 3.45 14.50 30.03
C GLY A 333 2.60 15.12 31.15
N SER A 334 3.18 15.97 32.01
CA SER A 334 2.47 16.59 33.13
C SER A 334 1.37 17.55 32.68
N LEU A 335 1.66 18.41 31.70
CA LEU A 335 0.69 19.32 31.10
C LEU A 335 -0.43 18.55 30.37
N LYS A 336 -0.08 17.47 29.67
CA LYS A 336 -1.06 16.61 28.98
C LYS A 336 -2.07 15.98 29.94
N GLN A 337 -1.65 15.62 31.15
CA GLN A 337 -2.57 15.11 32.18
C GLN A 337 -3.56 16.20 32.66
N GLN A 338 -3.10 17.44 32.83
CA GLN A 338 -3.96 18.58 33.17
C GLN A 338 -4.95 18.90 32.05
N LEU A 339 -4.48 18.95 30.80
CA LEU A 339 -5.31 19.16 29.62
C LEU A 339 -6.34 18.04 29.42
N ARG A 340 -5.97 16.79 29.73
CA ARG A 340 -6.92 15.67 29.73
C ARG A 340 -8.05 15.88 30.75
N LYS A 341 -7.71 16.31 31.97
CA LYS A 341 -8.72 16.60 33.01
C LYS A 341 -9.65 17.72 32.54
N HIS A 342 -9.08 18.80 32.02
CA HIS A 342 -9.85 19.93 31.48
C HIS A 342 -10.79 19.50 30.33
N PHE A 343 -10.32 18.70 29.37
CA PHE A 343 -11.16 18.13 28.31
C PHE A 343 -12.32 17.29 28.85
N VAL A 344 -12.04 16.39 29.81
CA VAL A 344 -13.07 15.54 30.42
C VAL A 344 -14.13 16.38 31.13
N ASP A 345 -13.74 17.44 31.83
CA ASP A 345 -14.67 18.34 32.53
C ASP A 345 -15.56 19.10 31.53
N LYS A 346 -14.99 19.67 30.47
CA LYS A 346 -15.77 20.34 29.41
C LYS A 346 -16.74 19.37 28.71
N ARG A 347 -16.32 18.12 28.48
CA ARG A 347 -17.17 17.09 27.88
C ARG A 347 -18.34 16.73 28.79
N LYS A 348 -18.11 16.54 30.09
CA LYS A 348 -19.17 16.28 31.08
C LYS A 348 -20.20 17.41 31.13
N ASP A 349 -19.76 18.67 31.09
CA ASP A 349 -20.65 19.82 31.08
C ASP A 349 -21.52 19.86 29.82
N PHE A 350 -20.93 19.57 28.65
CA PHE A 350 -21.67 19.46 27.40
C PHE A 350 -22.67 18.30 27.43
N ASP A 351 -22.29 17.13 27.94
CA ASP A 351 -23.16 15.95 28.03
C ASP A 351 -24.36 16.23 28.96
N LYS A 352 -24.14 16.89 30.11
CA LYS A 352 -25.23 17.31 31.02
C LYS A 352 -26.23 18.25 30.35
N LEU A 353 -25.75 19.24 29.61
CA LEU A 353 -26.63 20.17 28.89
C LEU A 353 -27.36 19.47 27.74
N THR A 354 -26.69 18.57 27.05
CA THR A 354 -27.28 17.77 25.96
C THR A 354 -28.41 16.90 26.48
N GLN A 355 -28.20 16.23 27.62
CA GLN A 355 -29.24 15.44 28.29
C GLN A 355 -30.45 16.30 28.67
N LYS A 356 -30.21 17.44 29.34
CA LYS A 356 -31.29 18.39 29.71
C LYS A 356 -32.07 18.87 28.49
N ALA A 357 -31.38 19.31 27.44
CA ALA A 357 -32.01 19.81 26.22
C ALA A 357 -32.81 18.72 25.49
N SER A 358 -32.31 17.48 25.49
CA SER A 358 -32.99 16.35 24.84
C SER A 358 -34.28 15.93 25.53
N ILE A 359 -34.43 16.21 26.84
CA ILE A 359 -35.64 15.91 27.62
C ILE A 359 -36.71 16.99 27.43
N LEU A 360 -36.30 18.24 27.20
CA LEU A 360 -37.19 19.41 27.14
C LEU A 360 -37.93 19.59 25.81
N VAL A 361 -37.56 18.85 24.75
CA VAL A 361 -38.28 18.90 23.47
C VAL A 361 -39.15 17.64 23.34
N PRO A 362 -40.49 17.77 23.50
CA PRO A 362 -41.41 16.66 23.27
C PRO A 362 -41.23 16.15 21.84
N LEU A 363 -40.99 14.85 21.68
CA LEU A 363 -40.98 14.24 20.35
C LEU A 363 -42.38 14.38 19.74
N PRO A 364 -42.53 15.03 18.58
CA PRO A 364 -43.81 15.06 17.88
C PRO A 364 -44.12 13.64 17.43
N GLY A 365 -45.07 12.97 18.09
CA GLY A 365 -45.52 11.62 17.70
C GLY A 365 -45.73 10.60 18.81
N ARG A 366 -45.56 10.95 20.10
CA ARG A 366 -46.02 10.10 21.22
C ARG A 366 -47.30 10.67 21.83
N ALA A 367 -48.36 10.73 21.01
CA ALA A 367 -49.72 10.80 21.52
C ALA A 367 -50.11 9.38 21.99
N GLY A 368 -50.77 9.32 23.15
CA GLY A 368 -51.13 8.10 23.86
C GLY A 368 -52.19 7.24 23.19
#